data_AF-A0A9Q0YQE1-F1
#
_entry.id   AF-A0A9Q0YQE1-F1
#
_cell.length_a   1.000
_cell.length_b   1.000
_cell.length_c   1.000
_cell.angle_alpha   90.00
_cell.angle_beta   90.00
_cell.angle_gamma   90.00
#
_symmetry.space_group_name_H-M   'P 1'
#
loop_
_entity.id
_entity.type
_entity.pdbx_description
1 polymer ?
#
loop_
_entity_poly.entity_id
_entity_poly.type
_entity_poly.pdbx_seq_one_letter_code
_entity_poly.pdbx_strand_id
1 'polypeptide(L)' 'MNSFVNDIFERIAAEASRLAHYNRKSTITSREVQTAVRLLLPGELAKHAVSEGTKAVTKAYRDDSMRLPSAKGKGLRQGG' A
#
# COMPACT_ATOMS: atom_id res chain seq x y z
N MET A 1 19.87 13.72 7.57
CA MET A 1 18.45 13.43 7.32
C MET A 1 18.20 11.95 7.04
N ASN A 2 19.09 11.25 6.33
CA ASN A 2 18.98 9.79 6.09
C ASN A 2 18.80 8.96 7.37
N SER A 3 19.48 9.33 8.46
CA SER A 3 19.33 8.66 9.75
C SER A 3 17.92 8.73 10.32
N PHE A 4 17.23 9.87 10.17
CA PHE A 4 15.84 10.03 10.62
C PHE A 4 14.88 9.16 9.80
N VAL A 5 15.07 9.12 8.48
CA VAL A 5 14.26 8.28 7.59
C VAL A 5 14.45 6.80 7.91
N ASN A 6 15.69 6.37 8.13
CA ASN A 6 16.00 4.98 8.49
C ASN A 6 15.41 4.58 9.85
N ASP A 7 15.54 5.43 10.88
CA ASP A 7 14.95 5.17 12.20
C ASP A 7 13.43 4.99 12.12
N ILE A 8 12.73 5.89 11.42
CA ILE A 8 11.28 5.80 11.26
C ILE A 8 10.88 4.58 10.43
N PHE A 9 11.64 4.25 9.39
CA PHE A 9 11.40 3.06 8.57
C PHE A 9 11.51 1.78 9.40
N GLU A 10 12.59 1.63 10.17
CA GLU A 10 12.81 0.46 11.02
C GLU A 10 11.69 0.30 12.06
N ARG A 11 11.27 1.41 12.68
CA ARG A 11 10.18 1.40 13.66
C ARG A 11 8.85 0.99 13.04
N ILE A 12 8.50 1.53 11.87
CA ILE A 12 7.25 1.16 11.16
C ILE A 12 7.30 -0.30 10.72
N ALA A 13 8.41 -0.75 10.15
CA ALA A 13 8.56 -2.13 9.68
C ALA A 13 8.45 -3.15 10.82
N ALA A 14 9.10 -2.87 11.96
CA ALA A 14 9.03 -3.72 13.14
C ALA A 14 7.63 -3.78 13.75
N GLU A 15 6.91 -2.66 13.80
CA GLU A 15 5.52 -2.63 14.29
C GLU A 15 4.56 -3.33 13.31
N ALA A 16 4.70 -3.11 12.00
CA ALA A 16 3.87 -3.77 10.98
C ALA A 16 4.08 -5.29 10.94
N SER A 17 5.32 -5.76 11.13
CA SER A 17 5.64 -7.19 11.27
C SER A 17 4.95 -7.79 12.50
N ARG A 18 5.03 -7.14 13.66
CA ARG A 18 4.33 -7.58 14.88
C ARG A 18 2.82 -7.66 14.66
N LEU A 19 2.22 -6.66 14.01
CA LEU A 19 0.79 -6.65 13.67
C LEU A 19 0.40 -7.80 12.72
N ALA A 20 1.24 -8.12 11.74
CA ALA A 20 1.00 -9.27 10.86
C ALA A 20 1.04 -10.59 11.63
N HIS A 21 2.02 -10.76 12.52
CA HIS A 21 2.13 -11.93 13.39
C HIS A 21 0.93 -12.07 14.34
N TYR A 22 0.47 -10.97 14.96
CA TYR A 22 -0.73 -10.99 15.79
C TYR A 22 -1.97 -11.43 15.03
N ASN A 23 -2.08 -11.01 13.76
CA ASN A 23 -3.18 -11.41 12.88
C ASN A 23 -2.96 -12.76 12.18
N ARG A 24 -1.90 -13.52 12.54
CA ARG A 24 -1.49 -14.80 11.93
C ARG A 24 -1.34 -14.73 10.41
N LYS A 25 -0.87 -13.59 9.90
CA LYS A 25 -0.57 -13.41 8.48
C LYS A 25 0.94 -13.50 8.25
N SER A 26 1.32 -14.18 7.17
CA SER A 26 2.69 -14.19 6.66
C SER A 26 3.01 -12.96 5.80
N THR A 27 1.98 -12.29 5.27
CA THR A 27 2.11 -11.13 4.39
C THR A 27 1.73 -9.85 5.13
N ILE A 28 2.64 -8.88 5.14
CA ILE A 28 2.37 -7.51 5.59
C ILE A 28 1.62 -6.78 4.47
N THR A 29 0.43 -6.27 4.77
CA THR A 29 -0.37 -5.49 3.81
C THR A 29 -0.35 -4.01 4.17
N SER A 30 -0.90 -3.16 3.29
CA SER A 30 -1.08 -1.73 3.55
C SER A 30 -1.84 -1.44 4.85
N ARG A 31 -2.69 -2.37 5.32
CA ARG A 31 -3.41 -2.27 6.59
C ARG A 31 -2.50 -2.31 7.80
N GLU A 32 -1.56 -3.26 7.85
CA GLU A 32 -0.61 -3.37 8.97
C GLU A 32 0.32 -2.15 9.00
N VAL A 33 0.78 -1.68 7.83
CA VAL A 33 1.58 -0.45 7.72
C VAL A 33 0.79 0.79 8.17
N GLN A 34 -0.45 0.95 7.72
CA GLN A 34 -1.31 2.07 8.13
C GLN A 34 -1.55 2.09 9.65
N THR A 35 -1.71 0.92 10.26
CA THR A 35 -1.91 0.79 11.70
C THR A 35 -0.63 1.12 12.45
N ALA A 36 0.53 0.61 12.01
CA ALA A 36 1.84 0.96 12.57
C ALA A 36 2.11 2.47 12.54
N VAL A 37 1.80 3.14 11.42
CA VAL A 37 1.92 4.60 11.29
C VAL A 37 1.06 5.35 12.32
N ARG A 38 -0.16 4.88 12.58
CA ARG A 38 -1.06 5.48 13.59
C ARG A 38 -0.58 5.27 15.03
N LEU A 39 0.15 4.17 15.30
CA LEU A 39 0.71 3.89 16.61
C LEU A 39 1.98 4.70 16.88
N LEU A 40 2.78 4.96 15.85
CA LEU A 40 4.10 5.61 16.00
C LEU A 40 4.05 7.13 15.84
N LEU A 41 3.12 7.67 15.05
CA LEU A 41 3.03 9.11 14.80
C LEU A 41 1.94 9.77 15.64
N PRO A 42 2.18 10.98 16.18
CA PRO A 42 1.18 11.70 16.96
C PRO A 42 0.16 12.44 16.08
N GLY A 43 -1.09 12.45 16.54
CA GLY A 43 -2.14 13.40 16.13
C GLY A 43 -2.24 13.69 14.62
N GLU A 44 -2.01 14.94 14.25
CA GLU A 44 -2.12 15.41 12.86
C GLU A 44 -1.09 14.77 11.91
N LEU A 45 0.11 14.41 12.39
CA LEU A 45 1.12 13.76 11.54
C LEU A 45 0.63 12.37 11.07
N ALA A 46 -0.01 11.62 11.95
CA ALA A 46 -0.61 10.34 11.58
C ALA A 46 -1.72 10.51 10.53
N LYS A 47 -2.56 11.55 10.65
CA LYS A 47 -3.64 11.82 9.68
C LYS A 47 -3.09 12.13 8.29
N HIS A 48 -2.09 13.00 8.21
CA HIS A 48 -1.46 13.36 6.93
C HIS A 48 -0.72 12.17 6.32
N ALA A 49 0.08 11.45 7.11
CA ALA A 49 0.82 10.28 6.64
C ALA A 49 -0.12 9.19 6.08
N VAL A 50 -1.25 8.93 6.76
CA VAL A 50 -2.26 7.98 6.29
C VAL A 50 -2.94 8.46 4.99
N SER A 51 -3.23 9.76 4.88
CA SER A 51 -3.81 10.36 3.66
C SER A 51 -2.87 10.19 2.47
N GLU A 52 -1.59 10.56 2.63
CA GLU A 52 -0.58 10.42 1.58
C GLU A 52 -0.34 8.95 1.21
N GLY A 53 -0.25 8.05 2.20
CA GLY A 53 -0.14 6.61 1.95
C GLY A 53 -1.32 6.04 1.15
N THR A 54 -2.55 6.46 1.48
CA THR A 54 -3.76 6.01 0.76
C THR A 54 -3.78 6.50 -0.69
N LYS A 55 -3.39 7.76 -0.93
CA LYS A 55 -3.26 8.30 -2.30
C LYS A 55 -2.22 7.53 -3.10
N ALA A 56 -1.05 7.27 -2.52
CA ALA A 56 0.03 6.53 -3.18
C ALA A 56 -0.40 5.10 -3.56
N VAL A 57 -1.05 4.37 -2.63
CA VAL A 57 -1.58 3.04 -2.89
C VAL A 57 -2.63 3.07 -4.01
N THR A 58 -3.56 4.03 -3.97
CA THR A 58 -4.57 4.20 -5.03
C THR A 58 -3.92 4.47 -6.39
N LYS A 59 -2.88 5.30 -6.42
CA LYS A 59 -2.12 5.58 -7.65
C LYS A 59 -1.43 4.33 -8.18
N ALA A 60 -0.82 3.52 -7.31
CA ALA A 60 -0.16 2.28 -7.71
C ALA A 60 -1.11 1.31 -8.41
N TYR A 61 -2.33 1.12 -7.88
CA TYR A 61 -3.35 0.30 -8.53
C TYR A 61 -3.83 0.88 -9.87
N ARG A 62 -3.89 2.22 -10.00
CA ARG A 62 -4.33 2.88 -11.23
C ARG A 62 -3.26 2.88 -12.33
N ASP A 63 -1.99 3.02 -11.97
CA ASP A 63 -0.88 2.97 -12.92
C ASP A 63 -0.77 1.56 -13.54
N ASP A 64 -1.02 0.52 -12.74
CA ASP A 64 -1.06 -0.86 -13.22
C ASP A 64 -2.22 -1.10 -14.22
N SER A 65 -3.36 -0.42 -14.03
CA SER A 65 -4.47 -0.46 -14.99
C SER A 65 -4.20 0.25 -16.33
N MET A 66 -3.15 1.07 -16.44
CA MET A 66 -2.69 1.63 -17.73
C MET A 66 -1.76 0.68 -18.51
N ARG A 67 -1.31 -0.43 -17.89
CA ARG A 67 -0.42 -1.42 -18.52
C ARG A 67 -1.14 -2.61 -19.16
N LEU A 68 -2.47 -2.66 -19.13
CA LEU A 68 -3.20 -3.71 -19.86
C LEU A 68 -3.25 -3.36 -21.35
N PRO A 69 -2.68 -4.20 -22.25
CA PRO A 69 -2.91 -4.02 -23.67
C PRO A 69 -4.42 -4.16 -23.93
N SER A 70 -4.97 -3.14 -24.58
CA SER A 70 -6.32 -3.14 -25.12
C SER A 70 -6.48 -4.31 -26.11
N ALA A 71 -6.90 -5.48 -25.62
CA ALA A 71 -7.44 -6.55 -26.46
C ALA A 71 -8.89 -6.19 -26.83
N LYS A 72 -9.05 -5.12 -27.62
CA LYS A 72 -10.27 -4.91 -28.42
C LYS A 72 -10.26 -5.96 -29.53
N GLY A 73 -11.31 -6.80 -29.58
CA GLY A 73 -11.62 -7.54 -30.80
C GLY A 73 -12.16 -8.97 -30.66
N LYS A 74 -13.01 -9.29 -29.66
CA LYS A 74 -13.95 -10.41 -29.83
C LYS A 74 -15.05 -9.97 -30.81
N GLY A 75 -14.78 -10.14 -32.10
CA GLY A 75 -15.76 -10.07 -33.19
C GLY A 75 -15.96 -11.46 -33.80
N LEU A 76 -16.47 -12.40 -33.01
CA LEU A 76 -16.99 -13.67 -33.50
C LEU A 76 -18.43 -13.45 -33.98
N ARG A 77 -18.67 -13.50 -35.30
CA ARG A 77 -19.95 -13.74 -36.03
C ARG A 77 -19.75 -13.25 -37.48
N GLN A 78 -20.00 -13.97 -38.57
CA GLN A 78 -20.57 -15.29 -38.94
C GLN A 78 -19.77 -15.78 -40.18
N GLY A 79 -19.56 -17.07 -40.44
CA GLY A 79 -20.58 -17.97 -40.99
C GLY A 79 -20.73 -17.70 -42.50
N GLY A 80 -20.37 -18.67 -43.34
CA GLY A 80 -20.41 -18.57 -44.80
C GLY A 80 -21.81 -18.56 -45.40
#